data_AF-A0A257W951-F1
#
_entry.id   AF-A0A257W951-F1
#
_cell.length_a   1.000
_cell.length_b   1.000
_cell.length_c   1.000
_cell.angle_alpha   90.00
_cell.angle_beta   90.00
_cell.angle_gamma   90.00
#
_symmetry.space_group_name_H-M   'P 1'
#
loop_
_entity.id
_entity.type
_entity.pdbx_description
1 polymer ?
#
loop_
_entity_poly.entity_id
_entity_poly.type
_entity_poly.pdbx_seq_one_letter_code
_entity_poly.pdbx_strand_id
1 'polypeptide(L)'
;PLPNSLRRKWSGEAEVEDAPAAPQKFGKPKKSNKKPADSQGPKSAAVIDAGPDMGDRFREWGGRLRATVTPVRLVAVGIALGLALTFGVIVRKAQWSGALATLQGALDRATAAVQERDFATAAKEYRVAASALDVLGRRDAAAQRIRHSALETNVAAGWNPSPWSVVLSNSVAHQDGKSSLPSEDASWIMFDVLLFPEIGVEEDARRQFQIDLPLMIDNTPVDIVIDGRKWAPLLSGATAEKPKRVIFAAQIESCERSPQGGNATQLQLDGVTAVLWSDEALYTALGLMPKEESAREPVQLVLQSQSDFLESQP
;
A
#
# COMPACT_ATOMS: atom_id res chain seq x y z
N PRO A 1 12.39 -12.16 -24.45
CA PRO A 1 13.63 -11.59 -23.85
C PRO A 1 13.34 -10.14 -23.48
N LEU A 2 13.57 -9.74 -22.22
CA LEU A 2 13.21 -8.40 -21.74
C LEU A 2 14.01 -7.29 -22.47
N PRO A 3 13.44 -6.09 -22.68
CA PRO A 3 14.17 -4.93 -23.16
C PRO A 3 15.33 -4.57 -22.21
N ASN A 4 16.51 -4.29 -22.76
CA ASN A 4 17.74 -4.04 -21.98
C ASN A 4 17.63 -2.86 -20.99
N SER A 5 16.73 -1.91 -21.24
CA SER A 5 16.46 -0.77 -20.35
C SER A 5 15.82 -1.20 -19.02
N LEU A 6 14.99 -2.25 -19.03
CA LEU A 6 14.32 -2.77 -17.83
C LEU A 6 15.20 -3.73 -17.02
N ARG A 7 16.14 -4.43 -17.66
CA ARG A 7 17.13 -5.27 -16.95
C ARG A 7 18.07 -4.44 -16.08
N ARG A 8 18.57 -3.30 -16.60
CA ARG A 8 19.53 -2.45 -15.89
C ARG A 8 18.95 -1.78 -14.64
N LYS A 9 17.66 -1.39 -14.65
CA LYS A 9 16.98 -0.87 -13.46
C LYS A 9 16.63 -1.95 -12.42
N TRP A 10 16.64 -3.24 -12.79
CA TRP A 10 16.26 -4.35 -11.92
C TRP A 10 17.45 -5.07 -11.24
N SER A 11 18.67 -5.00 -11.78
CA SER A 11 19.82 -5.72 -11.21
C SER A 11 20.56 -4.98 -10.08
N GLY A 12 20.26 -3.69 -9.84
CA GLY A 12 20.98 -2.91 -8.82
C GLY A 12 22.48 -2.74 -9.11
N GLU A 13 22.92 -2.95 -10.36
CA GLU A 13 24.27 -2.60 -10.79
C GLU A 13 24.37 -1.08 -10.90
N ALA A 14 24.75 -0.47 -9.78
CA ALA A 14 25.30 0.87 -9.77
C ALA A 14 26.52 0.91 -10.70
N GLU A 15 26.59 1.96 -11.49
CA GLU A 15 27.74 2.34 -12.31
C GLU A 15 28.94 2.54 -11.36
N VAL A 16 29.81 1.52 -11.26
CA VAL A 16 31.09 1.61 -10.53
C VAL A 16 32.10 2.22 -11.48
N GLU A 17 32.16 3.54 -11.51
CA GLU A 17 33.31 4.27 -12.04
C GLU A 17 34.32 4.48 -10.90
N ASP A 18 35.48 3.85 -11.07
CA ASP A 18 36.78 4.06 -10.39
C ASP A 18 36.84 4.35 -8.88
N ALA A 19 37.20 3.30 -8.13
CA ALA A 19 37.87 3.41 -6.84
C ALA A 19 39.41 3.44 -7.01
N PRO A 20 40.14 3.93 -5.99
CA PRO A 20 41.20 3.06 -5.47
C PRO A 20 41.15 2.84 -3.94
N ALA A 21 41.04 1.55 -3.63
CA ALA A 21 41.55 0.72 -2.52
C ALA A 21 42.04 1.34 -1.18
N ALA A 22 41.51 0.78 -0.08
CA ALA A 22 42.28 0.47 1.13
C ALA A 22 41.65 -0.73 1.90
N PRO A 23 42.45 -1.64 2.51
CA PRO A 23 41.93 -2.85 3.16
C PRO A 23 41.73 -2.66 4.67
N GLN A 24 40.55 -3.03 5.20
CA GLN A 24 40.34 -3.16 6.65
C GLN A 24 40.24 -4.63 7.08
N LYS A 25 41.04 -4.97 8.09
CA LYS A 25 41.21 -6.31 8.69
C LYS A 25 40.08 -6.61 9.68
N PHE A 26 39.45 -7.77 9.55
CA PHE A 26 38.49 -8.30 10.52
C PHE A 26 39.19 -8.85 11.77
N GLY A 27 38.87 -8.27 12.94
CA GLY A 27 39.23 -8.79 14.26
C GLY A 27 38.14 -9.70 14.84
N LYS A 28 38.52 -10.86 15.37
CA LYS A 28 37.64 -11.82 16.05
C LYS A 28 37.30 -11.37 17.48
N PRO A 29 36.06 -11.55 17.98
CA PRO A 29 35.77 -11.31 19.40
C PRO A 29 36.12 -12.52 20.27
N LYS A 30 36.60 -12.19 21.48
CA LYS A 30 37.26 -13.02 22.48
C LYS A 30 36.23 -13.49 23.52
N LYS A 31 36.24 -14.78 23.87
CA LYS A 31 35.49 -15.36 25.00
C LYS A 31 36.06 -14.84 26.33
N SER A 32 35.20 -14.48 27.29
CA SER A 32 35.61 -14.37 28.71
C SER A 32 34.59 -15.04 29.63
N ASN A 33 35.06 -16.11 30.28
CA ASN A 33 34.50 -16.69 31.50
C ASN A 33 34.57 -15.69 32.66
N LYS A 34 33.54 -15.65 33.50
CA LYS A 34 33.69 -15.31 34.93
C LYS A 34 32.53 -15.89 35.75
N LYS A 35 32.91 -16.77 36.68
CA LYS A 35 32.30 -17.14 37.97
C LYS A 35 33.40 -16.88 39.02
N PRO A 36 33.19 -16.91 40.36
CA PRO A 36 31.97 -17.03 41.18
C PRO A 36 31.93 -16.03 42.36
N ALA A 37 30.88 -16.07 43.21
CA ALA A 37 30.99 -16.19 44.68
C ALA A 37 29.61 -16.10 45.37
N ASP A 38 29.51 -16.83 46.49
CA ASP A 38 28.37 -17.14 47.35
C ASP A 38 27.67 -15.94 48.03
N SER A 39 26.40 -16.15 48.40
CA SER A 39 25.84 -15.69 49.68
C SER A 39 24.59 -16.50 50.06
N GLN A 40 24.54 -16.91 51.34
CA GLN A 40 23.55 -17.79 51.96
C GLN A 40 22.35 -17.03 52.57
N GLY A 41 21.14 -17.53 52.32
CA GLY A 41 19.95 -17.58 53.21
C GLY A 41 19.24 -16.28 53.66
N PRO A 42 17.99 -16.31 54.20
CA PRO A 42 17.19 -17.48 54.61
C PRO A 42 15.71 -17.53 54.11
N LYS A 43 15.15 -18.72 54.27
CA LYS A 43 13.74 -19.20 54.29
C LYS A 43 12.60 -18.17 54.22
N SER A 44 11.67 -18.41 53.29
CA SER A 44 10.23 -18.22 53.51
C SER A 44 9.47 -19.30 52.76
N ALA A 45 8.67 -20.03 53.53
CA ALA A 45 7.80 -21.08 53.05
C ALA A 45 6.59 -20.46 52.33
N ALA A 46 6.42 -20.80 51.06
CA ALA A 46 5.14 -20.75 50.38
C ALA A 46 5.00 -22.07 49.63
N VAL A 47 4.08 -22.90 50.09
CA VAL A 47 3.64 -24.12 49.42
C VAL A 47 2.99 -23.68 48.12
N ILE A 48 3.73 -23.74 47.02
CA ILE A 48 3.17 -23.69 45.67
C ILE A 48 2.90 -25.13 45.30
N ASP A 49 1.60 -25.43 45.20
CA ASP A 49 1.03 -26.67 44.74
C ASP A 49 1.72 -27.07 43.42
N ALA A 50 2.41 -28.21 43.45
CA ALA A 50 3.13 -28.73 42.30
C ALA A 50 2.10 -29.20 41.27
N GLY A 51 1.82 -28.33 40.30
CA GLY A 51 1.12 -28.72 39.08
C GLY A 51 1.81 -29.94 38.45
N PRO A 52 1.05 -30.86 37.83
CA PRO A 52 1.54 -32.17 37.41
C PRO A 52 2.77 -32.03 36.51
N ASP A 53 3.80 -32.81 36.87
CA ASP A 53 5.10 -32.86 36.22
C ASP A 53 4.94 -33.01 34.70
N MET A 54 5.55 -32.09 33.95
CA MET A 54 5.53 -32.11 32.49
C MET A 54 6.17 -33.41 31.96
N GLY A 55 7.08 -34.01 32.72
CA GLY A 55 7.69 -35.31 32.43
C GLY A 55 6.69 -36.47 32.44
N ASP A 56 5.71 -36.45 33.35
CA ASP A 56 4.68 -37.49 33.42
C ASP A 56 3.67 -37.38 32.26
N ARG A 57 3.38 -36.15 31.79
CA ARG A 57 2.56 -35.95 30.58
C ARG A 57 3.23 -36.48 29.32
N PHE A 58 4.55 -36.31 29.16
CA PHE A 58 5.28 -36.89 28.03
C PHE A 58 5.42 -38.41 28.13
N ARG A 59 5.52 -38.96 29.35
CA ARG A 59 5.61 -40.40 29.59
C ARG A 59 4.28 -41.12 29.37
N GLU A 60 3.16 -40.48 29.74
CA GLU A 60 1.82 -41.00 29.46
C GLU A 60 1.46 -40.93 27.96
N TRP A 61 1.90 -39.87 27.27
CA TRP A 61 1.78 -39.77 25.81
C TRP A 61 2.64 -40.81 25.08
N GLY A 62 3.88 -41.01 25.53
CA GLY A 62 4.80 -42.03 24.99
C GLY A 62 4.34 -43.48 25.25
N GLY A 63 3.67 -43.74 26.37
CA GLY A 63 3.10 -45.05 26.71
C GLY A 63 1.86 -45.41 25.87
N ARG A 64 0.98 -44.44 25.61
CA ARG A 64 -0.22 -44.64 24.75
C ARG A 64 0.15 -44.81 23.27
N LEU A 65 1.21 -44.14 22.79
CA LEU A 65 1.75 -44.33 21.43
C LEU A 65 2.37 -45.72 21.23
N ARG A 66 3.00 -46.32 22.24
CA ARG A 66 3.61 -47.66 22.12
C ARG A 66 2.59 -48.81 22.00
N ALA A 67 1.37 -48.65 22.48
CA ALA A 67 0.36 -49.72 22.44
C ALA A 67 -0.44 -49.78 21.11
N THR A 68 -0.40 -48.73 20.28
CA THR A 68 -1.19 -48.63 19.04
C THR A 68 -0.36 -48.43 17.76
N VAL A 69 0.95 -48.19 17.90
CA VAL A 69 1.86 -47.94 16.78
C VAL A 69 2.75 -49.16 16.55
N THR A 70 2.33 -50.03 15.63
CA THR A 70 3.23 -51.06 15.06
C THR A 70 4.31 -50.38 14.22
N PRO A 71 5.57 -50.87 14.22
CA PRO A 71 6.69 -50.26 13.47
C PRO A 71 6.37 -49.98 11.99
N VAL A 72 5.55 -50.83 11.38
CA VAL A 72 5.07 -50.70 9.99
C VAL A 72 4.23 -49.43 9.77
N ARG A 73 3.40 -49.02 10.75
CA ARG A 73 2.57 -47.81 10.64
C ARG A 73 3.40 -46.53 10.64
N LEU A 74 4.51 -46.48 11.39
CA LEU A 74 5.44 -45.34 11.35
C LEU A 74 6.11 -45.20 9.99
N VAL A 75 6.53 -46.31 9.38
CA VAL A 75 7.10 -46.32 8.04
C VAL A 75 6.06 -45.84 7.01
N ALA A 76 4.82 -46.32 7.09
CA ALA A 76 3.75 -45.90 6.20
C ALA A 76 3.42 -44.40 6.32
N VAL A 77 3.36 -43.86 7.54
CA VAL A 77 3.17 -42.41 7.78
C VAL A 77 4.35 -41.61 7.25
N GLY A 78 5.59 -42.08 7.45
CA GLY A 78 6.78 -41.43 6.91
C GLY A 78 6.78 -41.35 5.38
N ILE A 79 6.40 -42.44 4.70
CA ILE A 79 6.27 -42.49 3.24
C ILE A 79 5.14 -41.55 2.78
N ALA A 80 3.97 -41.62 3.42
CA ALA A 80 2.83 -40.75 3.08
C ALA A 80 3.18 -39.27 3.24
N LEU A 81 3.89 -38.91 4.31
CA LEU A 81 4.36 -37.55 4.55
C LEU A 81 5.37 -37.12 3.48
N GLY A 82 6.30 -38.00 3.10
CA GLY A 82 7.27 -37.75 2.02
C GLY A 82 6.61 -37.52 0.67
N LEU A 83 5.61 -38.34 0.32
CA LEU A 83 4.82 -38.18 -0.90
C LEU A 83 4.01 -36.89 -0.89
N ALA A 84 3.34 -36.57 0.23
CA ALA A 84 2.58 -35.34 0.38
C ALA A 84 3.46 -34.09 0.25
N LEU A 85 4.64 -34.09 0.89
CA LEU A 85 5.63 -33.00 0.77
C LEU A 85 6.11 -32.85 -0.67
N THR A 86 6.47 -33.95 -1.33
CA THR A 86 6.97 -33.93 -2.71
C THR A 86 5.89 -33.43 -3.67
N PHE A 87 4.67 -33.94 -3.54
CA PHE A 87 3.52 -33.49 -4.34
C PHE A 87 3.24 -32.00 -4.11
N GLY A 88 3.27 -31.55 -2.84
CA GLY A 88 3.12 -30.14 -2.50
C GLY A 88 4.19 -29.24 -3.13
N VAL A 89 5.45 -29.68 -3.16
CA VAL A 89 6.55 -28.94 -3.82
C VAL A 89 6.35 -28.85 -5.34
N ILE A 90 5.90 -29.94 -5.99
CA ILE A 90 5.66 -29.95 -7.44
C ILE A 90 4.54 -28.98 -7.80
N VAL A 91 3.40 -29.05 -7.09
CA VAL A 91 2.26 -28.15 -7.30
C VAL A 91 2.69 -26.69 -7.09
N ARG A 92 3.43 -26.41 -6.01
CA ARG A 92 3.94 -25.06 -5.74
C ARG A 92 4.85 -24.55 -6.85
N LYS A 93 5.77 -25.38 -7.37
CA LYS A 93 6.65 -24.97 -8.48
C LYS A 93 5.86 -24.65 -9.75
N ALA A 94 4.86 -25.47 -10.09
CA ALA A 94 4.00 -25.23 -11.24
C ALA A 94 3.22 -23.91 -11.09
N GLN A 95 2.63 -23.66 -9.91
CA GLN A 95 1.94 -22.41 -9.61
C GLN A 95 2.85 -21.18 -9.73
N TRP A 96 4.10 -21.27 -9.27
CA TRP A 96 5.07 -20.18 -9.38
C TRP A 96 5.41 -19.85 -10.83
N SER A 97 5.67 -20.87 -11.66
CA SER A 97 5.95 -20.67 -13.08
C SER A 97 4.76 -20.07 -13.84
N GLY A 98 3.55 -20.55 -13.55
CA GLY A 98 2.32 -20.02 -14.12
C GLY A 98 2.08 -18.56 -13.70
N ALA A 99 2.21 -18.25 -12.42
CA ALA A 99 2.05 -16.89 -11.91
C ALA A 99 3.06 -15.91 -12.51
N LEU A 100 4.32 -16.33 -12.72
CA LEU A 100 5.32 -15.49 -13.38
C LEU A 100 4.96 -15.19 -14.84
N ALA A 101 4.51 -16.20 -15.60
CA ALA A 101 4.07 -16.01 -16.98
C ALA A 101 2.83 -15.10 -17.07
N THR A 102 1.85 -15.31 -16.18
CA THR A 102 0.66 -14.46 -16.07
C THR A 102 1.03 -13.02 -15.72
N LEU A 103 1.94 -12.81 -14.76
CA LEU A 103 2.42 -11.48 -14.37
C LEU A 103 3.02 -10.74 -15.57
N GLN A 104 3.96 -11.38 -16.29
CA GLN A 104 4.62 -10.76 -17.45
C GLN A 104 3.61 -10.45 -18.56
N GLY A 105 2.78 -11.43 -18.95
CA GLY A 105 1.80 -11.23 -20.01
C GLY A 105 0.68 -10.25 -19.66
N ALA A 106 0.34 -10.08 -18.38
CA ALA A 106 -0.59 -9.06 -17.92
C ALA A 106 0.04 -7.66 -17.94
N LEU A 107 1.30 -7.50 -17.50
CA LEU A 107 1.99 -6.21 -17.54
C LEU A 107 2.23 -5.72 -18.98
N ASP A 108 2.60 -6.61 -19.90
CA ASP A 108 2.78 -6.25 -21.31
C ASP A 108 1.46 -5.75 -21.93
N ARG A 109 0.33 -6.41 -21.62
CA ARG A 109 -1.00 -5.99 -22.09
C ARG A 109 -1.49 -4.72 -21.40
N ALA A 110 -1.23 -4.57 -20.10
CA ALA A 110 -1.60 -3.37 -19.36
C ALA A 110 -0.87 -2.14 -19.89
N THR A 111 0.45 -2.24 -20.10
CA THR A 111 1.26 -1.14 -20.65
C THR A 111 0.85 -0.78 -22.08
N ALA A 112 0.54 -1.77 -22.93
CA ALA A 112 -0.03 -1.52 -24.26
C ALA A 112 -1.38 -0.78 -24.18
N ALA A 113 -2.29 -1.22 -23.30
CA ALA A 113 -3.59 -0.57 -23.12
C ALA A 113 -3.47 0.88 -22.61
N VAL A 114 -2.50 1.17 -21.73
CA VAL A 114 -2.19 2.55 -21.30
C VAL A 114 -1.75 3.42 -22.47
N GLN A 115 -0.90 2.91 -23.35
CA GLN A 115 -0.46 3.64 -24.55
C GLN A 115 -1.62 3.94 -25.50
N GLU A 116 -2.56 3.00 -25.61
CA GLU A 116 -3.80 3.15 -26.38
C GLU A 116 -4.87 3.99 -25.66
N ARG A 117 -4.61 4.44 -24.43
CA ARG A 117 -5.55 5.13 -23.54
C ARG A 117 -6.82 4.34 -23.23
N ASP A 118 -6.77 3.02 -23.35
CA ASP A 118 -7.82 2.10 -22.89
C ASP A 118 -7.59 1.77 -21.41
N PHE A 119 -7.98 2.71 -20.54
CA PHE A 119 -7.79 2.57 -19.10
C PHE A 119 -8.64 1.45 -18.49
N ALA A 120 -9.78 1.11 -19.10
CA ALA A 120 -10.63 0.01 -18.63
C ALA A 120 -9.92 -1.35 -18.79
N THR A 121 -9.31 -1.58 -19.95
CA THR A 121 -8.50 -2.77 -20.19
C THR A 121 -7.23 -2.74 -19.34
N ALA A 122 -6.54 -1.59 -19.23
CA ALA A 122 -5.37 -1.46 -18.38
C ALA A 122 -5.66 -1.81 -16.92
N ALA A 123 -6.75 -1.28 -16.34
CA ALA A 123 -7.17 -1.56 -14.97
C ALA A 123 -7.48 -3.05 -14.73
N LYS A 124 -8.05 -3.72 -15.73
CA LYS A 124 -8.29 -5.16 -15.66
C LYS A 124 -6.98 -5.95 -15.64
N GLU A 125 -6.05 -5.64 -16.54
CA GLU A 125 -4.79 -6.37 -16.65
C GLU A 125 -3.83 -6.08 -15.48
N TYR A 126 -3.78 -4.85 -14.97
CA TYR A 126 -3.02 -4.55 -13.74
C TYR A 126 -3.58 -5.29 -12.51
N ARG A 127 -4.90 -5.49 -12.39
CA ARG A 127 -5.48 -6.33 -11.33
C ARG A 127 -5.08 -7.81 -11.45
N VAL A 128 -4.98 -8.32 -12.69
CA VAL A 128 -4.45 -9.67 -12.94
C VAL A 128 -2.97 -9.76 -12.52
N ALA A 129 -2.17 -8.75 -12.86
CA ALA A 129 -0.77 -8.66 -12.45
C ALA A 129 -0.62 -8.60 -10.91
N ALA A 130 -1.42 -7.78 -10.23
CA ALA A 130 -1.45 -7.69 -8.77
C ALA A 130 -1.80 -9.05 -8.12
N SER A 131 -2.82 -9.73 -8.65
CA SER A 131 -3.22 -11.06 -8.16
C SER A 131 -2.12 -12.11 -8.35
N ALA A 132 -1.38 -12.04 -9.46
CA ALA A 132 -0.23 -12.92 -9.70
C ALA A 132 0.91 -12.66 -8.70
N LEU A 133 1.15 -11.40 -8.30
CA LEU A 133 2.12 -11.06 -7.25
C LEU A 133 1.75 -11.66 -5.89
N ASP A 134 0.47 -11.75 -5.57
CA ASP A 134 0.00 -12.35 -4.32
C ASP A 134 0.24 -13.87 -4.30
N VAL A 135 0.04 -14.56 -5.42
CA VAL A 135 0.41 -15.98 -5.58
C VAL A 135 1.92 -16.19 -5.44
N LEU A 136 2.71 -15.26 -5.96
CA LEU A 136 4.17 -15.26 -5.82
C LEU A 136 4.63 -14.84 -4.41
N GLY A 137 3.75 -14.31 -3.57
CA GLY A 137 4.07 -13.80 -2.24
C GLY A 137 5.00 -12.59 -2.25
N ARG A 138 5.03 -11.80 -3.33
CA ARG A 138 5.93 -10.66 -3.46
C ARG A 138 5.37 -9.40 -2.77
N ARG A 139 6.21 -8.77 -1.96
CA ARG A 139 5.90 -7.51 -1.22
C ARG A 139 6.99 -6.46 -1.37
N ASP A 140 7.90 -6.63 -2.33
CA ASP A 140 8.93 -5.63 -2.62
C ASP A 140 8.35 -4.36 -3.28
N ALA A 141 9.15 -3.30 -3.34
CA ALA A 141 8.76 -2.00 -3.91
C ALA A 141 8.22 -2.11 -5.35
N ALA A 142 8.74 -3.03 -6.17
CA ALA A 142 8.22 -3.23 -7.53
C ALA A 142 6.82 -3.86 -7.52
N ALA A 143 6.54 -4.78 -6.61
CA ALA A 143 5.20 -5.31 -6.40
C ALA A 143 4.22 -4.23 -5.93
N GLN A 144 4.66 -3.34 -5.03
CA GLN A 144 3.82 -2.22 -4.57
C GLN A 144 3.49 -1.24 -5.68
N ARG A 145 4.47 -0.88 -6.53
CA ARG A 145 4.23 -0.06 -7.73
C ARG A 145 3.15 -0.65 -8.63
N ILE A 146 3.21 -1.96 -8.92
CA ILE A 146 2.20 -2.62 -9.77
C ILE A 146 0.81 -2.58 -9.12
N ARG A 147 0.70 -2.82 -7.81
CA ARG A 147 -0.58 -2.70 -7.09
C ARG A 147 -1.11 -1.28 -7.14
N HIS A 148 -0.22 -0.29 -7.00
CA HIS A 148 -0.58 1.11 -7.06
C HIS A 148 -1.02 1.55 -8.46
N SER A 149 -0.30 1.14 -9.52
CA SER A 149 -0.74 1.36 -10.91
C SER A 149 -2.11 0.72 -11.18
N ALA A 150 -2.45 -0.40 -10.51
CA ALA A 150 -3.80 -0.97 -10.59
C ALA A 150 -4.88 -0.06 -9.98
N LEU A 151 -4.55 0.68 -8.91
CA LEU A 151 -5.45 1.67 -8.32
C LEU A 151 -5.59 2.90 -9.24
N GLU A 152 -4.46 3.47 -9.69
CA GLU A 152 -4.46 4.64 -10.59
C GLU A 152 -5.19 4.36 -11.91
N THR A 153 -4.98 3.18 -12.52
CA THR A 153 -5.73 2.80 -13.73
C THR A 153 -7.20 2.55 -13.46
N ASN A 154 -7.57 2.04 -12.28
CA ASN A 154 -8.97 1.91 -11.90
C ASN A 154 -9.65 3.27 -11.73
N VAL A 155 -8.94 4.24 -11.15
CA VAL A 155 -9.38 5.65 -11.10
C VAL A 155 -9.54 6.20 -12.52
N ALA A 156 -8.53 6.04 -13.38
CA ALA A 156 -8.57 6.51 -14.76
C ALA A 156 -9.74 5.91 -15.56
N ALA A 157 -10.04 4.63 -15.36
CA ALA A 157 -11.15 3.94 -16.02
C ALA A 157 -12.51 4.45 -15.56
N GLY A 158 -12.63 4.83 -14.27
CA GLY A 158 -13.83 5.40 -13.68
C GLY A 158 -13.87 6.93 -13.70
N TRP A 159 -12.88 7.57 -14.33
CA TRP A 159 -12.79 9.03 -14.34
C TRP A 159 -13.85 9.61 -15.27
N ASN A 160 -14.71 10.45 -14.69
CA ASN A 160 -15.71 11.19 -15.43
C ASN A 160 -15.16 12.60 -15.75
N PRO A 161 -14.92 12.96 -17.02
CA PRO A 161 -14.44 14.29 -17.39
C PRO A 161 -15.53 15.38 -17.29
N SER A 162 -16.68 15.09 -16.67
CA SER A 162 -17.76 16.05 -16.50
C SER A 162 -17.27 17.31 -15.77
N PRO A 163 -17.74 18.51 -16.17
CA PRO A 163 -17.42 19.74 -15.48
C PRO A 163 -17.79 19.63 -13.99
N TRP A 164 -16.93 20.18 -13.15
CA TRP A 164 -17.13 20.22 -11.70
C TRP A 164 -18.50 20.76 -11.28
N SER A 165 -19.01 21.77 -11.98
CA SER A 165 -20.34 22.33 -11.71
C SER A 165 -21.46 21.28 -11.83
N VAL A 166 -21.35 20.36 -12.80
CA VAL A 166 -22.34 19.30 -13.01
C VAL A 166 -22.26 18.28 -11.89
N VAL A 167 -21.04 17.80 -11.58
CA VAL A 167 -20.80 16.84 -10.50
C VAL A 167 -21.31 17.40 -9.16
N LEU A 168 -20.99 18.66 -8.88
CA LEU A 168 -21.40 19.34 -7.66
C LEU A 168 -22.91 19.59 -7.61
N SER A 169 -23.53 20.08 -8.69
CA SER A 169 -24.99 20.31 -8.73
C SER A 169 -25.79 19.01 -8.50
N ASN A 170 -25.33 17.89 -9.06
CA ASN A 170 -25.94 16.59 -8.83
C ASN A 170 -25.79 16.16 -7.36
N SER A 171 -24.64 16.42 -6.75
CA SER A 171 -24.42 16.09 -5.33
C SER A 171 -25.25 16.94 -4.38
N VAL A 172 -25.44 18.23 -4.67
CA VAL A 172 -26.29 19.13 -3.87
C VAL A 172 -27.76 18.76 -3.99
N ALA A 173 -28.23 18.33 -5.15
CA ALA A 173 -29.62 17.85 -5.32
C ALA A 173 -29.95 16.64 -4.43
N HIS A 174 -28.93 15.90 -3.95
CA HIS A 174 -29.09 14.78 -3.03
C HIS A 174 -29.06 15.20 -1.54
N GLN A 175 -28.89 16.48 -1.21
CA GLN A 175 -28.90 17.00 0.17
C GLN A 175 -30.26 16.87 0.87
N ASP A 176 -31.37 16.78 0.12
CA ASP A 176 -32.72 16.74 0.68
C ASP A 176 -33.12 15.37 1.30
N GLY A 177 -32.22 14.38 1.28
CA GLY A 177 -32.41 13.08 1.92
C GLY A 177 -31.13 12.57 2.55
N LYS A 178 -31.23 11.86 3.70
CA LYS A 178 -30.12 11.17 4.40
C LYS A 178 -29.52 10.02 3.56
N SER A 179 -29.00 10.32 2.38
CA SER A 179 -28.43 9.35 1.48
C SER A 179 -27.05 9.83 1.08
N SER A 180 -26.03 9.12 1.60
CA SER A 180 -24.74 9.01 0.93
C SER A 180 -24.96 8.83 -0.56
N LEU A 181 -24.18 9.51 -1.40
CA LEU A 181 -24.22 9.29 -2.84
C LEU A 181 -24.19 7.77 -3.13
N PRO A 182 -25.08 7.23 -3.97
CA PRO A 182 -25.04 5.81 -4.29
C PRO A 182 -23.66 5.47 -4.85
N SER A 183 -23.05 4.39 -4.36
CA SER A 183 -21.66 4.02 -4.71
C SER A 183 -21.44 3.75 -6.20
N GLU A 184 -22.52 3.53 -6.97
CA GLU A 184 -22.49 3.37 -8.42
C GLU A 184 -22.29 4.71 -9.16
N ASP A 185 -22.61 5.84 -8.54
CA ASP A 185 -22.40 7.21 -9.07
C ASP A 185 -21.19 7.93 -8.46
N ALA A 186 -20.40 7.21 -7.64
CA ALA A 186 -19.22 7.73 -6.97
C ALA A 186 -18.13 8.12 -7.98
N SER A 187 -18.28 9.33 -8.50
CA SER A 187 -17.43 9.90 -9.52
C SER A 187 -16.05 10.17 -8.92
N TRP A 188 -15.02 9.64 -9.58
CA TRP A 188 -13.64 9.94 -9.24
C TRP A 188 -13.32 11.36 -9.65
N ILE A 189 -12.79 12.13 -8.71
CA ILE A 189 -12.29 13.48 -8.95
C ILE A 189 -10.79 13.48 -8.72
N MET A 190 -10.05 14.01 -9.68
CA MET A 190 -8.60 14.17 -9.58
C MET A 190 -8.25 15.62 -9.23
N PHE A 191 -7.24 15.75 -8.38
CA PHE A 191 -6.75 16.99 -7.80
C PHE A 191 -5.26 17.11 -8.04
N ASP A 192 -4.81 18.31 -8.38
CA ASP A 192 -3.43 18.76 -8.30
C ASP A 192 -3.44 20.04 -7.47
N VAL A 193 -3.25 19.90 -6.16
CA VAL A 193 -3.60 20.93 -5.19
C VAL A 193 -2.62 20.99 -4.03
N LEU A 194 -2.66 22.11 -3.31
CA LEU A 194 -2.01 22.28 -2.02
C LEU A 194 -2.95 21.78 -0.91
N LEU A 195 -2.45 20.89 -0.05
CA LEU A 195 -3.16 20.46 1.15
C LEU A 195 -2.71 21.28 2.35
N PHE A 196 -3.71 21.84 3.04
CA PHE A 196 -3.54 22.60 4.27
C PHE A 196 -4.04 21.77 5.45
N PRO A 197 -3.23 21.57 6.51
CA PRO A 197 -3.74 20.93 7.71
C PRO A 197 -4.80 21.82 8.36
N GLU A 198 -5.95 21.26 8.72
CA GLU A 198 -7.00 22.02 9.38
C GLU A 198 -6.56 22.44 10.79
N ILE A 199 -6.62 23.76 11.06
CA ILE A 199 -6.21 24.34 12.36
C ILE A 199 -7.44 24.43 13.26
N GLY A 200 -7.38 23.80 14.45
CA GLY A 200 -8.34 24.06 15.53
C GLY A 200 -9.30 22.92 15.89
N VAL A 201 -9.18 21.76 15.25
CA VAL A 201 -9.95 20.56 15.62
C VAL A 201 -9.12 19.68 16.58
N GLU A 202 -9.76 19.02 17.54
CA GLU A 202 -9.13 18.20 18.60
C GLU A 202 -8.08 17.21 18.07
N GLU A 203 -7.23 16.67 18.96
CA GLU A 203 -6.08 15.82 18.62
C GLU A 203 -6.35 14.67 17.63
N ASP A 204 -7.56 14.13 17.62
CA ASP A 204 -8.01 13.07 16.70
C ASP A 204 -8.50 13.57 15.32
N ALA A 205 -8.81 14.86 15.21
CA ALA A 205 -9.19 15.55 13.98
C ALA A 205 -8.00 16.24 13.27
N ARG A 206 -6.79 16.12 13.81
CA ARG A 206 -5.50 16.56 13.24
C ARG A 206 -5.11 15.88 11.91
N ARG A 207 -6.05 15.32 11.16
CA ARG A 207 -5.82 14.60 9.91
C ARG A 207 -6.79 14.96 8.80
N GLN A 208 -7.72 15.86 9.05
CA GLN A 208 -8.48 16.49 7.98
C GLN A 208 -7.59 17.56 7.32
N PHE A 209 -7.54 17.49 5.99
CA PHE A 209 -6.84 18.46 5.17
C PHE A 209 -7.87 19.22 4.35
N GLN A 210 -7.73 20.54 4.35
CA GLN A 210 -8.49 21.41 3.48
C GLN A 210 -7.75 21.59 2.16
N ILE A 211 -8.51 21.60 1.07
CA ILE A 211 -8.03 21.90 -0.27
C ILE A 211 -8.40 23.35 -0.57
N ASP A 212 -7.40 24.19 -0.85
CA ASP A 212 -7.63 25.56 -1.31
C ASP A 212 -7.94 25.56 -2.80
N LEU A 213 -9.22 25.48 -3.14
CA LEU A 213 -9.71 25.61 -4.51
C LEU A 213 -10.90 26.56 -4.49
N PRO A 214 -10.83 27.72 -5.17
CA PRO A 214 -11.89 28.72 -5.13
C PRO A 214 -13.10 28.29 -5.98
N LEU A 215 -13.87 27.34 -5.47
CA LEU A 215 -15.07 26.82 -6.10
C LEU A 215 -16.31 27.46 -5.50
N MET A 216 -17.30 27.71 -6.36
CA MET A 216 -18.60 28.25 -6.00
C MET A 216 -19.69 27.37 -6.63
N ILE A 217 -20.71 27.02 -5.85
CA ILE A 217 -21.96 26.38 -6.33
C ILE A 217 -23.09 27.34 -5.99
N ASP A 218 -23.87 27.78 -6.98
CA ASP A 218 -25.01 28.68 -6.77
C ASP A 218 -24.68 29.92 -5.91
N ASN A 219 -23.48 30.48 -6.13
CA ASN A 219 -22.95 31.64 -5.39
C ASN A 219 -22.63 31.36 -3.90
N THR A 220 -22.54 30.10 -3.51
CA THR A 220 -22.06 29.63 -2.22
C THR A 220 -20.63 29.08 -2.36
N PRO A 221 -19.66 29.51 -1.52
CA PRO A 221 -18.31 28.96 -1.53
C PRO A 221 -18.30 27.50 -1.10
N VAL A 222 -17.40 26.72 -1.70
CA VAL A 222 -17.23 25.31 -1.41
C VAL A 222 -15.91 25.07 -0.68
N ASP A 223 -16.01 24.56 0.55
CA ASP A 223 -14.86 24.06 1.30
C ASP A 223 -14.68 22.58 1.00
N ILE A 224 -13.52 22.18 0.47
CA ILE A 224 -13.26 20.76 0.18
C ILE A 224 -12.34 20.19 1.26
N VAL A 225 -12.76 19.09 1.87
CA VAL A 225 -12.01 18.41 2.95
C VAL A 225 -11.80 16.95 2.64
N ILE A 226 -10.67 16.41 3.09
CA ILE A 226 -10.34 14.98 2.97
C ILE A 226 -9.70 14.47 4.25
N ASP A 227 -10.05 13.23 4.65
CA ASP A 227 -9.33 12.54 5.71
C ASP A 227 -8.00 11.98 5.20
N GLY A 228 -6.90 12.66 5.50
CA GLY A 228 -5.56 12.33 5.02
C GLY A 228 -4.79 11.37 5.91
N ARG A 229 -5.43 10.59 6.81
CA ARG A 229 -4.68 9.70 7.76
C ARG A 229 -3.70 8.76 7.06
N LYS A 230 -4.11 8.23 5.90
CA LYS A 230 -3.29 7.32 5.08
C LYS A 230 -2.02 7.98 4.55
N TRP A 231 -2.03 9.31 4.43
CA TRP A 231 -0.93 10.11 3.88
C TRP A 231 -0.22 10.93 4.94
N ALA A 232 -0.53 10.73 6.23
CA ALA A 232 0.10 11.48 7.32
C ALA A 232 1.65 11.49 7.26
N PRO A 233 2.35 10.40 6.89
CA PRO A 233 3.81 10.46 6.76
C PRO A 233 4.26 11.29 5.55
N LEU A 234 3.57 11.19 4.39
CA LEU A 234 3.84 12.05 3.23
C LEU A 234 3.58 13.53 3.57
N LEU A 235 2.54 13.80 4.33
CA LEU A 235 2.10 15.14 4.73
C LEU A 235 2.82 15.66 5.98
N SER A 236 3.75 14.88 6.55
CA SER A 236 4.50 15.27 7.74
C SER A 236 5.31 16.55 7.50
N GLY A 237 5.13 17.52 8.39
CA GLY A 237 5.75 18.85 8.27
C GLY A 237 4.98 19.84 7.39
N ALA A 238 3.82 19.46 6.82
CA ALA A 238 2.89 20.43 6.25
C ALA A 238 2.34 21.33 7.37
N THR A 239 2.34 22.64 7.14
CA THR A 239 1.73 23.64 8.02
C THR A 239 0.91 24.61 7.17
N ALA A 240 0.09 25.46 7.79
CA ALA A 240 -0.64 26.48 7.03
C ALA A 240 0.29 27.44 6.26
N GLU A 241 1.50 27.70 6.78
CA GLU A 241 2.52 28.52 6.11
C GLU A 241 3.32 27.75 5.04
N LYS A 242 3.33 26.41 5.13
CA LYS A 242 4.08 25.52 4.24
C LYS A 242 3.19 24.34 3.85
N PRO A 243 2.15 24.57 3.03
CA PRO A 243 1.31 23.49 2.54
C PRO A 243 2.13 22.56 1.64
N LYS A 244 1.66 21.32 1.49
CA LYS A 244 2.28 20.36 0.57
C LYS A 244 1.42 20.18 -0.66
N ARG A 245 2.04 20.29 -1.83
CA ARG A 245 1.42 19.95 -3.10
C ARG A 245 1.33 18.44 -3.23
N VAL A 246 0.17 17.94 -3.62
CA VAL A 246 -0.06 16.54 -3.93
C VAL A 246 -0.98 16.42 -5.14
N ILE A 247 -0.80 15.32 -5.87
CA ILE A 247 -1.68 14.92 -6.97
C ILE A 247 -2.37 13.64 -6.52
N PHE A 248 -3.69 13.63 -6.48
CA PHE A 248 -4.46 12.46 -6.03
C PHE A 248 -5.84 12.44 -6.66
N ALA A 249 -6.51 11.31 -6.58
CA ALA A 249 -7.93 11.20 -6.86
C ALA A 249 -8.69 10.62 -5.68
N ALA A 250 -9.93 11.05 -5.50
CA ALA A 250 -10.82 10.51 -4.48
C ALA A 250 -12.27 10.54 -4.98
N GLN A 251 -13.12 9.72 -4.37
CA GLN A 251 -14.56 9.80 -4.58
C GLN A 251 -15.17 10.83 -3.60
N ILE A 252 -16.29 11.43 -3.99
CA ILE A 252 -17.08 12.27 -3.10
C ILE A 252 -17.79 11.38 -2.08
N GLU A 253 -17.61 11.68 -0.80
CA GLU A 253 -18.31 11.02 0.30
C GLU A 253 -19.65 11.72 0.59
N SER A 254 -19.61 13.04 0.76
CA SER A 254 -20.78 13.87 1.04
C SER A 254 -20.58 15.30 0.56
N CYS A 255 -21.69 16.00 0.37
CA CYS A 255 -21.71 17.44 0.09
C CYS A 255 -22.80 18.05 0.96
N GLU A 256 -22.44 18.75 2.02
CA GLU A 256 -23.36 19.24 3.05
C GLU A 256 -23.08 20.70 3.39
N ARG A 257 -23.94 21.37 4.16
CA ARG A 257 -23.64 22.73 4.63
C ARG A 257 -22.48 22.69 5.63
N SER A 258 -21.53 23.62 5.50
CA SER A 258 -20.34 23.63 6.35
C SER A 258 -20.70 23.74 7.84
N PRO A 259 -20.17 22.85 8.71
CA PRO A 259 -20.44 22.87 10.14
C PRO A 259 -19.76 24.04 10.86
N GLN A 260 -18.75 24.66 10.23
CA GLN A 260 -18.00 25.79 10.79
C GLN A 260 -18.80 27.11 10.78
N GLY A 261 -20.04 27.09 10.26
CA GLY A 261 -20.94 28.23 10.21
C GLY A 261 -20.80 29.07 8.94
N GLY A 262 -21.90 29.67 8.50
CA GLY A 262 -21.95 30.49 7.28
C GLY A 262 -22.80 29.89 6.15
N ASN A 263 -22.73 30.53 4.98
CA ASN A 263 -23.41 30.08 3.75
C ASN A 263 -22.49 29.22 2.87
N ALA A 264 -21.45 28.61 3.44
CA ALA A 264 -20.53 27.72 2.74
C ALA A 264 -21.05 26.28 2.70
N THR A 265 -20.75 25.57 1.61
CA THR A 265 -21.00 24.14 1.45
C THR A 265 -19.68 23.40 1.63
N GLN A 266 -19.66 22.36 2.44
CA GLN A 266 -18.50 21.48 2.61
C GLN A 266 -18.65 20.24 1.72
N LEU A 267 -17.66 20.01 0.86
CA LEU A 267 -17.51 18.78 0.08
C LEU A 267 -16.51 17.87 0.79
N GLN A 268 -16.96 16.74 1.29
CA GLN A 268 -16.11 15.74 1.91
C GLN A 268 -15.70 14.68 0.88
N LEU A 269 -14.40 14.45 0.76
CA LEU A 269 -13.82 13.39 -0.05
C LEU A 269 -13.56 12.16 0.82
N ASP A 270 -13.84 10.98 0.27
CA ASP A 270 -13.59 9.73 0.95
C ASP A 270 -12.08 9.40 0.98
N GLY A 271 -11.48 9.57 2.15
CA GLY A 271 -10.07 9.24 2.41
C GLY A 271 -9.75 7.74 2.26
N VAL A 272 -10.77 6.85 2.28
CA VAL A 272 -10.59 5.41 2.04
C VAL A 272 -10.35 5.14 0.57
N THR A 273 -11.13 5.74 -0.31
CA THR A 273 -10.97 5.60 -1.77
C THR A 273 -9.84 6.45 -2.33
N ALA A 274 -9.31 7.41 -1.56
CA ALA A 274 -8.26 8.30 -2.03
C ALA A 274 -6.98 7.57 -2.50
N VAL A 275 -6.58 7.83 -3.75
CA VAL A 275 -5.41 7.27 -4.44
C VAL A 275 -4.47 8.41 -4.81
N LEU A 276 -3.25 8.38 -4.28
CA LEU A 276 -2.17 9.26 -4.74
C LEU A 276 -1.84 8.96 -6.19
N TRP A 277 -1.45 9.96 -6.97
CA TRP A 277 -0.93 9.77 -8.32
C TRP A 277 0.59 9.86 -8.31
N SER A 278 1.25 8.88 -8.90
CA SER A 278 2.70 8.73 -8.87
C SER A 278 3.28 8.28 -10.22
N ASP A 279 2.48 7.61 -11.05
CA ASP A 279 2.92 7.18 -12.38
C ASP A 279 2.80 8.32 -13.42
N GLU A 280 3.96 8.82 -13.85
CA GLU A 280 4.08 9.85 -14.89
C GLU A 280 3.51 9.42 -16.25
N ALA A 281 3.67 8.15 -16.62
CA ALA A 281 3.18 7.64 -17.90
C ALA A 281 1.64 7.62 -17.91
N LEU A 282 1.02 7.20 -16.80
CA LEU A 282 -0.43 7.26 -16.64
C LEU A 282 -0.93 8.71 -16.59
N TYR A 283 -0.25 9.59 -15.86
CA TYR A 283 -0.62 11.02 -15.80
C TYR A 283 -0.57 11.68 -17.18
N THR A 284 0.45 11.35 -17.97
CA THR A 284 0.63 11.82 -19.34
C THR A 284 -0.41 11.22 -20.28
N ALA A 285 -0.74 9.93 -20.13
CA ALA A 285 -1.74 9.25 -20.96
C ALA A 285 -3.14 9.86 -20.79
N LEU A 286 -3.47 10.35 -19.59
CA LEU A 286 -4.68 11.11 -19.30
C LEU A 286 -4.71 12.51 -19.91
N GLY A 287 -3.58 12.99 -20.45
CA GLY A 287 -3.47 14.32 -21.03
C GLY A 287 -3.39 15.45 -19.99
N LEU A 288 -3.04 15.12 -18.76
CA LEU A 288 -2.95 16.07 -17.63
C LEU A 288 -1.57 16.71 -17.50
N MET A 289 -0.54 16.09 -18.08
CA MET A 289 0.81 16.64 -18.09
C MET A 289 0.84 17.99 -18.83
N PRO A 290 1.38 19.06 -18.23
CA PRO A 290 1.50 20.35 -18.90
C PRO A 290 2.25 20.24 -20.23
N LYS A 291 1.87 21.05 -21.21
CA LYS A 291 2.57 21.09 -22.51
C LYS A 291 3.89 21.86 -22.43
N GLU A 292 3.95 22.87 -21.55
CA GLU A 292 5.12 23.71 -21.35
C GLU A 292 6.11 23.04 -20.40
N GLU A 293 7.38 22.98 -20.81
CA GLU A 293 8.43 22.28 -20.05
C GLU A 293 8.66 22.88 -18.66
N SER A 294 8.59 24.22 -18.53
CA SER A 294 8.72 24.93 -17.26
C SER A 294 7.65 24.52 -16.24
N ALA A 295 6.47 24.13 -16.71
CA ALA A 295 5.35 23.68 -15.88
C ALA A 295 5.37 22.17 -15.60
N ARG A 296 6.15 21.39 -16.38
CA ARG A 296 6.29 19.93 -16.19
C ARG A 296 7.18 19.57 -15.02
N GLU A 297 8.32 20.24 -14.87
CA GLU A 297 9.30 19.92 -13.82
C GLU A 297 8.66 19.93 -12.41
N PRO A 298 7.84 20.92 -12.02
CA PRO A 298 7.15 20.87 -10.73
C PRO A 298 6.20 19.69 -10.57
N VAL A 299 5.52 19.25 -11.64
CA VAL A 299 4.61 18.10 -11.62
C VAL A 299 5.41 16.80 -11.45
N GLN A 300 6.48 16.63 -12.23
CA GLN A 300 7.36 15.46 -12.14
C GLN A 300 7.98 15.31 -10.74
N LEU A 301 8.40 16.42 -10.11
CA LEU A 301 8.91 16.40 -8.73
C LEU A 301 7.86 15.90 -7.73
N VAL A 302 6.59 16.30 -7.90
CA VAL A 302 5.50 15.82 -7.04
C VAL A 302 5.23 14.34 -7.26
N LEU A 303 5.13 13.90 -8.52
CA LEU A 303 4.92 12.50 -8.87
C LEU A 303 6.06 11.60 -8.35
N GLN A 304 7.32 12.03 -8.49
CA GLN A 304 8.48 11.31 -7.99
C GLN A 304 8.48 11.21 -6.46
N SER A 305 8.22 12.32 -5.76
CA SER A 305 8.10 12.34 -4.30
C SER A 305 7.02 11.39 -3.79
N GLN A 306 5.87 11.33 -4.50
CA GLN A 306 4.78 10.40 -4.19
C GLN A 306 5.16 8.94 -4.48
N SER A 307 5.88 8.67 -5.59
CA SER A 307 6.42 7.34 -5.88
C SER A 307 7.37 6.86 -4.79
N ASP A 308 8.32 7.70 -4.38
CA ASP A 308 9.30 7.39 -3.34
C ASP A 308 8.60 7.10 -2.00
N PHE A 309 7.58 7.90 -1.65
CA PHE A 309 6.76 7.68 -0.48
C PHE A 309 6.06 6.32 -0.53
N LEU A 310 5.44 5.95 -1.64
CA LEU A 310 4.73 4.69 -1.81
C LEU A 310 5.69 3.48 -1.77
N GLU A 311 6.90 3.61 -2.30
CA GLU A 311 7.92 2.58 -2.26
C GLU A 311 8.51 2.37 -0.86
N SER A 312 8.46 3.40 -0.01
CA SER A 312 8.92 3.32 1.39
C SER A 312 7.89 2.66 2.33
N GLN A 313 6.64 2.46 1.89
CA GLN A 313 5.61 1.82 2.70
C GLN A 313 5.80 0.28 2.71
N PRO A 314 5.70 -0.36 3.90
CA PRO A 314 5.89 -1.82 4.05
C PRO A 314 4.73 -2.68 3.51
#